data_AF-A0A956TLL4-F1
#
_entry.id   AF-A0A956TLL4-F1
#
_cell.length_a   1.000
_cell.length_b   1.000
_cell.length_c   1.000
_cell.angle_alpha   90.00
_cell.angle_beta   90.00
_cell.angle_gamma   90.00
#
_symmetry.space_group_name_H-M   'P 1'
#
loop_
_entity.id
_entity.type
_entity.pdbx_description
1 polymer ?
#
loop_
_entity_poly.entity_id
_entity_poly.type
_entity_poly.pdbx_seq_one_letter_code
_entity_poly.pdbx_strand_id
1 'polypeptide(L)' 'MVVGEMVEQVDLAVVGGGPGGYTAALRAAELGIKTILIDTQPKPGGVCLHMGCIPSKALLHAAEVLNTA' A
#
# COMPACT_ATOMS: atom_id res chain seq x y z
N MET A 1 25.08 -1.68 -16.59
CA MET A 1 25.51 -0.56 -15.73
C MET A 1 24.56 -0.54 -14.54
N VAL A 2 24.97 -1.09 -13.40
CA VAL A 2 24.20 -1.01 -12.15
C VAL A 2 24.73 0.23 -11.44
N VAL A 3 24.01 1.34 -11.51
CA VAL A 3 24.38 2.57 -10.81
C VAL A 3 23.71 2.54 -9.45
N GLY A 4 24.48 2.54 -8.37
CA GLY A 4 23.92 2.68 -7.03
C GLY A 4 24.93 2.43 -5.92
N GLU A 5 25.57 3.49 -5.43
CA GLU A 5 26.38 3.52 -4.20
C GLU A 5 25.51 3.56 -2.92
N MET A 6 24.20 3.30 -3.01
CA MET A 6 23.28 3.26 -1.86
C MET A 6 22.85 1.82 -1.59
N VAL A 7 23.50 1.21 -0.61
CA VAL A 7 23.14 -0.12 -0.09
C VAL A 7 22.55 0.07 1.30
N GLU A 8 21.27 -0.24 1.45
CA GLU A 8 20.61 -0.27 2.76
C GLU A 8 20.38 -1.72 3.18
N GLN A 9 21.03 -2.15 4.26
CA GLN A 9 20.80 -3.49 4.80
C GLN A 9 19.53 -3.53 5.64
N VAL A 10 18.67 -4.48 5.34
CA VAL A 10 17.39 -4.73 6.00
C VAL A 10 17.15 -6.23 6.08
N ASP A 11 16.36 -6.66 7.07
CA ASP A 11 16.00 -8.08 7.25
C ASP A 11 14.84 -8.47 6.32
N LEU A 12 13.99 -7.50 5.95
CA LEU A 12 12.85 -7.69 5.07
C LEU A 12 12.68 -6.51 4.09
N ALA A 13 12.53 -6.82 2.82
CA ALA A 13 12.10 -5.86 1.79
C ALA A 13 10.72 -6.24 1.26
N VAL A 14 9.77 -5.31 1.34
CA VAL A 14 8.41 -5.47 0.81
C VAL A 14 8.26 -4.63 -0.44
N VAL A 15 7.96 -5.27 -1.57
CA VAL A 15 7.75 -4.59 -2.85
C VAL A 15 6.25 -4.48 -3.13
N GLY A 16 5.77 -3.25 -3.22
CA GLY A 16 4.37 -2.86 -3.35
C GLY A 16 3.76 -2.46 -2.01
N GLY A 17 3.26 -1.24 -1.93
CA GLY A 17 2.56 -0.62 -0.81
C GLY A 17 1.04 -0.76 -0.88
N GLY A 18 0.53 -1.80 -1.53
CA GLY A 18 -0.88 -2.17 -1.48
C GLY A 18 -1.31 -2.73 -0.11
N PRO A 19 -2.60 -3.06 0.08
CA PRO A 19 -3.13 -3.54 1.36
C PRO A 19 -2.40 -4.75 1.94
N GLY A 20 -1.92 -5.67 1.11
CA GLY A 20 -1.08 -6.77 1.59
C GLY A 20 0.31 -6.31 2.00
N GLY A 21 0.94 -5.48 1.17
CA GLY A 21 2.33 -5.07 1.36
C GLY A 21 2.53 -4.11 2.52
N TYR A 22 1.76 -3.01 2.61
CA TYR A 22 1.93 -2.09 3.73
C TYR A 22 1.55 -2.74 5.06
N THR A 23 0.55 -3.63 5.07
CA THR A 23 0.18 -4.40 6.28
C THR A 23 1.30 -5.34 6.69
N ALA A 24 1.90 -6.08 5.75
CA ALA A 24 3.03 -6.96 6.02
C ALA A 24 4.25 -6.19 6.54
N ALA A 25 4.57 -5.04 5.90
CA ALA A 25 5.70 -4.21 6.31
C ALA A 25 5.51 -3.61 7.70
N LEU A 26 4.32 -3.08 8.00
CA LEU A 26 3.98 -2.57 9.34
C LEU A 26 4.06 -3.70 10.38
N ARG A 27 3.49 -4.87 10.07
CA ARG A 27 3.50 -5.99 11.01
C ARG A 27 4.92 -6.49 11.29
N ALA A 28 5.78 -6.53 10.28
CA ALA A 28 7.19 -6.88 10.44
C ALA A 28 7.93 -5.85 11.32
N ALA A 29 7.70 -4.55 11.07
CA ALA A 29 8.28 -3.49 11.88
C ALA A 29 7.83 -3.56 13.36
N GLU A 30 6.56 -3.86 13.64
CA GLU A 30 6.04 -4.09 15.01
C GLU A 30 6.72 -5.25 15.73
N LEU A 31 7.19 -6.26 14.98
CA LEU A 31 7.93 -7.41 15.51
C LEU A 31 9.44 -7.12 15.66
N GLY A 32 9.87 -5.88 15.39
CA GLY A 32 11.28 -5.46 15.50
C GLY A 32 12.14 -5.85 14.30
N ILE A 33 11.55 -6.32 13.20
CA ILE A 33 12.26 -6.68 11.97
C ILE A 33 12.62 -5.40 11.22
N LYS A 34 13.90 -5.19 10.90
CA LYS A 34 14.32 -4.03 10.12
C LYS A 34 13.77 -4.16 8.70
N THR A 35 12.72 -3.40 8.40
CA THR A 35 11.91 -3.58 7.20
C THR A 35 11.94 -2.33 6.32
N ILE A 36 12.06 -2.50 5.00
CA ILE A 36 11.86 -1.44 4.01
C ILE A 36 10.64 -1.77 3.14
N LEU A 37 9.83 -0.76 2.85
CA LEU A 37 8.72 -0.85 1.91
C LEU A 37 9.02 0.00 0.68
N ILE A 38 8.89 -0.61 -0.49
CA ILE A 38 9.22 -0.01 -1.77
C ILE A 38 7.95 0.03 -2.61
N ASP A 39 7.51 1.21 -3.00
CA ASP A 39 6.45 1.38 -3.99
C ASP A 39 6.85 2.49 -4.97
N THR A 40 6.42 2.34 -6.21
CA THR A 40 6.50 3.38 -7.24
C THR A 40 5.62 4.59 -6.93
N GLN A 41 4.55 4.40 -6.16
CA GLN A 41 3.56 5.40 -5.80
C GLN A 41 3.97 6.12 -4.51
N PRO A 42 3.74 7.44 -4.41
CA PRO A 42 4.15 8.23 -3.25
C PRO A 42 3.31 7.99 -1.99
N LYS A 43 2.13 7.37 -2.13
CA LYS A 43 1.21 7.10 -1.01
C LYS A 43 0.95 5.60 -0.89
N PRO A 44 1.01 5.03 0.31
CA PRO A 44 0.59 3.65 0.54
C PRO A 44 -0.92 3.49 0.31
N GLY A 45 -1.36 2.25 0.13
CA GLY A 45 -2.76 1.86 -0.09
C GLY A 45 -3.00 1.16 -1.43
N GLY A 46 -2.10 1.32 -2.39
CA GLY A 46 -2.14 0.68 -3.71
C GLY A 46 -3.49 0.82 -4.42
N VAL A 47 -3.83 -0.19 -5.23
CA VAL A 47 -5.07 -0.17 -6.03
C VAL A 47 -6.31 -0.12 -5.14
N CYS A 48 -6.39 -0.93 -4.08
CA CYS A 48 -7.58 -1.03 -3.24
C CYS A 48 -8.04 0.34 -2.68
N LEU A 49 -7.09 1.13 -2.17
CA LEU A 49 -7.39 2.43 -1.58
C LEU A 49 -7.62 3.52 -2.63
N HIS A 50 -6.78 3.59 -3.67
CA HIS A 50 -6.75 4.75 -4.56
C HIS A 50 -7.56 4.58 -5.85
N MET A 51 -7.68 3.36 -6.38
CA MET A 51 -8.30 3.10 -7.69
C MET A 51 -9.13 1.80 -7.72
N GLY A 52 -9.64 1.35 -6.57
CA GLY A 52 -10.23 0.02 -6.44
C GLY A 52 -11.42 0.02 -5.50
N CYS A 53 -11.34 -0.80 -4.46
CA CYS A 53 -12.43 -1.07 -3.54
C CYS A 53 -13.00 0.20 -2.90
N ILE A 54 -12.15 1.08 -2.38
CA ILE A 54 -12.61 2.25 -1.62
C ILE A 54 -13.36 3.25 -2.53
N PRO A 55 -12.81 3.72 -3.67
CA PRO A 55 -13.56 4.60 -4.58
C PRO A 55 -14.82 3.93 -5.14
N SER A 56 -14.73 2.65 -5.51
CA SER A 56 -15.88 1.93 -6.09
C SER A 56 -17.04 1.83 -5.10
N LYS A 57 -16.75 1.53 -3.83
CA LYS A 57 -17.78 1.42 -2.79
C LYS A 57 -18.33 2.77 -2.35
N ALA A 58 -17.51 3.82 -2.33
CA ALA A 58 -17.99 5.18 -2.10
C ALA A 58 -19.01 5.61 -3.18
N LEU A 59 -18.72 5.35 -4.45
CA LEU A 59 -19.62 5.68 -5.56
C LEU A 59 -20.89 4.83 -5.55
N LEU A 60 -20.77 3.52 -5.28
CA LEU A 60 -21.95 2.64 -5.15
C LEU A 60 -22.86 3.10 -4.02
N HIS A 61 -22.31 3.49 -2.87
CA HIS A 61 -23.10 4.02 -1.77
C HIS A 61 -23.81 5.33 -2.15
N ALA A 62 -23.13 6.26 -2.81
CA ALA A 62 -23.75 7.50 -3.28
C ALA A 62 -24.89 7.23 -4.29
N ALA A 63 -24.72 6.27 -5.18
CA ALA A 63 -25.76 5.86 -6.12
C ALA A 63 -26.97 5.23 -5.41
N GLU A 64 -26.75 4.41 -4.39
CA GLU A 64 -27.81 3.82 -3.58
C GLU A 64 -28.62 4.92 -2.88
N VAL A 65 -27.95 5.87 -2.22
CA VAL A 65 -28.60 7.01 -1.55
C VAL A 65 -29.48 7.80 -2.53
N LEU A 66 -28.99 8.10 -3.73
CA LEU A 66 -29.76 8.81 -4.77
C LEU A 66 -30.96 8.01 -5.30
N ASN A 67 -30.86 6.68 -5.36
CA ASN A 67 -31.93 5.82 -5.86
C ASN A 67 -33.01 5.54 -4.81
N THR A 68 -32.67 5.66 -3.52
CA THR A 68 -33.61 5.48 -2.39
C THR A 68 -34.22 6.78 -1.86
N ALA A 69 -33.78 7.93 -2.36
CA ALA A 69 -34.34 9.26 -2.07
C ALA A 69 -35.53 9.58 -2.98
#